data_AF-A0A1I3T4U3-F1
#
_entry.id   AF-A0A1I3T4U3-F1
#
_cell.length_a   1.000
_cell.length_b   1.000
_cell.length_c   1.000
_cell.angle_alpha   90.00
_cell.angle_beta   90.00
_cell.angle_gamma   90.00
#
_symmetry.space_group_name_H-M   'P 1'
#
loop_
_entity.id
_entity.type
_entity.pdbx_description
1 polymer ?
#
loop_
_entity_poly.entity_id
_entity_poly.type
_entity_poly.pdbx_seq_one_letter_code
_entity_poly.pdbx_strand_id
1 'polypeptide(L)' 'MHGDIVELCFFCPVIRDVFRTDRWEMSGCETVSLDHEGNKRLQGTVTVACPLCGEEHVYSPDELPCPLVVGVGEPKEL' A
#
# COMPACT_ATOMS: atom_id res chain seq x y z
N MET A 1 -14.46 -20.19 0.74
CA MET A 1 -13.15 -19.56 0.53
C MET A 1 -13.32 -18.12 0.99
N HIS A 2 -12.80 -17.75 2.16
CA HIS A 2 -12.78 -16.34 2.57
C HIS A 2 -11.63 -15.72 1.78
N GLY A 3 -11.95 -15.02 0.68
CA GLY A 3 -10.98 -14.17 0.01
C GLY A 3 -10.94 -12.89 0.82
N ASP A 4 -9.91 -12.72 1.64
CA ASP A 4 -9.69 -11.48 2.38
C ASP A 4 -9.51 -10.35 1.36
N ILE A 5 -10.53 -9.50 1.24
CA ILE A 5 -10.49 -8.29 0.42
C ILE A 5 -9.60 -7.30 1.17
N VAL A 6 -8.39 -7.05 0.66
CA VAL A 6 -7.46 -6.10 1.25
C VAL A 6 -7.73 -4.71 0.70
N GLU A 7 -8.46 -3.90 1.45
CA GLU A 7 -8.66 -2.49 1.15
C GLU A 7 -7.46 -1.67 1.63
N LEU A 8 -6.89 -0.86 0.74
CA LEU A 8 -5.82 0.09 1.07
C LEU A 8 -6.36 1.52 1.08
N CYS A 9 -5.74 2.37 1.91
CA CYS A 9 -6.03 3.80 1.95
C CYS A 9 -5.08 4.55 1.01
N PHE A 10 -5.64 5.37 0.13
CA PHE A 10 -4.90 6.20 -0.82
C PHE A 10 -5.32 7.67 -0.67
N PHE A 11 -4.43 8.60 -1.03
CA PHE A 11 -4.70 10.03 -1.03
C PHE A 11 -4.78 10.56 -2.45
N CYS A 12 -5.94 11.07 -2.87
CA CYS A 12 -6.09 11.69 -4.19
C CYS A 12 -5.49 13.10 -4.19
N PRO A 13 -4.43 13.39 -4.99
CA PRO A 13 -3.83 14.72 -5.05
C PRO A 13 -4.72 15.77 -5.76
N VAL A 14 -5.68 15.32 -6.57
CA VAL A 14 -6.58 16.19 -7.35
C VAL A 14 -7.69 16.75 -6.45
N ILE A 15 -8.44 15.87 -5.79
CA ILE A 15 -9.52 16.26 -4.87
C ILE A 15 -8.95 16.67 -3.50
N ARG A 16 -7.71 16.27 -3.19
CA ARG A 16 -7.03 16.46 -1.90
C ARG A 16 -7.75 15.79 -0.74
N ASP A 17 -8.27 14.59 -1.00
CA ASP A 17 -9.02 13.79 -0.04
C ASP A 17 -8.57 12.33 -0.07
N VAL A 18 -8.95 11.55 0.94
CA VAL A 18 -8.54 10.16 1.11
C VAL A 18 -9.66 9.21 0.70
N PHE A 19 -9.30 8.08 0.10
CA PHE A 19 -10.25 7.04 -0.27
C PHE A 19 -9.72 5.65 0.05
N ARG A 20 -10.63 4.70 0.24
CA ARG A 20 -10.34 3.28 0.45
C ARG A 20 -10.85 2.49 -0.73
N THR A 21 -10.06 1.52 -1.18
CA THR A 21 -10.45 0.61 -2.25
C THR A 21 -9.61 -0.65 -2.20
N ASP A 22 -10.20 -1.77 -2.59
CA ASP A 22 -9.52 -3.03 -2.89
C ASP A 22 -9.10 -3.14 -4.37
N ARG A 23 -9.55 -2.19 -5.20
CA ARG A 23 -9.28 -2.16 -6.64
C ARG A 23 -7.95 -1.50 -6.96
N TRP A 24 -6.87 -2.10 -6.49
CA TRP A 24 -5.50 -1.67 -6.74
C TRP A 24 -4.67 -2.83 -7.30
N GLU A 25 -3.65 -2.50 -8.08
CA GLU A 25 -2.73 -3.44 -8.68
C GLU A 25 -1.30 -3.07 -8.28
N MET A 26 -0.48 -4.07 -7.97
CA MET A 26 0.91 -3.86 -7.56
C MET A 26 1.82 -4.49 -8.61
N SER A 27 2.75 -3.68 -9.14
CA SER A 27 3.72 -4.10 -10.16
C SER A 27 5.14 -3.92 -9.65
N GLY A 28 6.05 -4.83 -10.04
CA GLY A 28 7.48 -4.72 -9.73
C GLY A 28 7.89 -5.14 -8.31
N CYS A 29 7.00 -5.79 -7.54
CA CYS A 29 7.30 -6.28 -6.18
C CYS A 29 8.04 -7.62 -6.13
N GLU A 30 8.97 -7.82 -7.07
CA GLU A 30 9.73 -9.06 -7.19
C GLU A 30 10.92 -9.12 -6.22
N THR A 31 11.35 -7.96 -5.70
CA THR A 31 12.58 -7.88 -4.89
C THR A 31 12.41 -6.96 -3.69
N VAL A 32 12.61 -7.51 -2.49
CA VAL A 32 12.85 -6.72 -1.29
C VAL A 32 14.31 -6.26 -1.34
N SER A 33 14.54 -4.96 -1.47
CA SER A 33 15.89 -4.40 -1.44
C SER A 33 16.29 -4.06 -0.02
N LEU A 34 17.52 -4.40 0.35
CA LEU A 34 18.12 -3.94 1.60
C LEU A 34 18.61 -2.52 1.39
N ASP A 35 18.06 -1.57 2.13
CA ASP A 35 18.60 -0.22 2.18
C ASP A 35 19.97 -0.22 2.90
N HIS A 36 20.71 0.88 2.82
CA HIS A 36 22.10 0.97 3.32
C HIS A 36 22.21 0.74 4.84
N GLU A 37 21.09 0.83 5.56
CA GLU A 37 20.93 0.56 6.98
C GLU A 37 20.46 -0.87 7.30
N GLY A 38 20.32 -1.75 6.29
CA GLY A 38 19.83 -3.13 6.44
C GLY A 38 18.30 -3.24 6.51
N ASN A 39 17.57 -2.16 6.25
CA ASN A 39 16.12 -2.15 6.24
C ASN A 39 15.57 -2.78 4.96
N LYS A 40 14.57 -3.66 5.09
CA LYS A 40 13.86 -4.27 3.96
C LYS A 40 12.88 -3.28 3.36
N ARG A 41 13.12 -2.85 2.13
CA ARG A 41 12.22 -1.99 1.36
C ARG A 41 11.57 -2.80 0.26
N LEU A 42 10.24 -2.73 0.20
CA LEU A 42 9.49 -3.28 -0.91
C LEU A 42 9.70 -2.36 -2.11
N GLN A 43 10.40 -2.83 -3.14
CA GLN A 43 10.40 -2.11 -4.42
C GLN A 43 9.13 -2.44 -5.18
N GLY A 44 8.57 -1.46 -5.87
CA GLY A 44 7.40 -1.63 -6.72
C GLY A 44 6.58 -0.36 -6.81
N THR A 45 5.47 -0.47 -7.52
CA THR A 45 4.50 0.61 -7.71
C THR A 45 3.11 0.05 -7.52
N VAL A 46 2.28 0.78 -6.79
CA VAL A 46 0.86 0.46 -6.60
C VAL A 46 0.05 1.42 -7.44
N THR A 47 -0.67 0.87 -8.39
CA THR A 47 -1.56 1.59 -9.30
C THR A 47 -2.99 1.40 -8.83
N VAL A 48 -3.76 2.49 -8.77
CA VAL A 48 -5.15 2.46 -8.32
C VAL A 48 -6.00 3.43 -9.12
N ALA A 49 -7.17 2.97 -9.54
CA ALA A 49 -8.17 3.83 -10.16
C ALA A 49 -8.88 4.64 -9.06
N CYS A 50 -8.71 5.96 -9.08
CA CYS A 50 -9.28 6.85 -8.08
C CYS A 50 -10.78 7.05 -8.32
N PRO A 51 -11.66 6.66 -7.37
CA PRO A 51 -13.10 6.89 -7.49
C PRO A 51 -13.47 8.37 -7.28
N LEU A 52 -12.57 9.19 -6.73
CA LEU A 52 -12.84 10.59 -6.43
C LEU A 52 -12.66 11.50 -7.66
N CYS A 53 -11.55 11.37 -8.40
CA CYS A 53 -11.30 12.16 -9.61
C CYS A 53 -11.52 11.38 -10.91
N GLY A 54 -11.60 10.05 -10.87
CA GLY A 54 -11.71 9.20 -12.04
C GLY A 54 -10.39 8.93 -12.77
N GLU A 55 -9.27 9.46 -12.28
CA GLU A 55 -7.93 9.21 -12.84
C GLU A 55 -7.22 8.05 -12.14
N GLU A 56 -6.21 7.50 -12.80
CA GLU A 56 -5.33 6.49 -12.22
C GLU A 56 -4.19 7.16 -11.44
N HIS A 57 -3.89 6.64 -10.25
CA HIS A 57 -2.82 7.15 -9.40
C HIS A 57 -1.81 6.04 -9.11
N VAL A 58 -0.53 6.42 -9.12
CA VAL A 58 0.59 5.52 -8.83
C VAL A 58 1.24 5.97 -7.53
N TYR A 59 1.42 5.03 -6.60
CA TYR A 59 2.03 5.25 -5.29
C TYR A 59 3.20 4.28 -5.09
N SER A 60 4.21 4.73 -4.35
CA SER A 60 5.23 3.80 -3.86
C SER A 60 4.64 2.96 -2.71
N PRO A 61 4.96 1.66 -2.60
CA PRO A 61 4.49 0.84 -1.49
C PRO A 61 4.97 1.34 -0.12
N ASP A 62 6.09 2.06 -0.08
CA ASP A 62 6.62 2.75 1.11
C ASP A 62 5.73 3.92 1.57
N GLU A 63 4.99 4.54 0.64
CA GLU A 63 4.08 5.66 0.92
C GLU A 63 2.71 5.18 1.40
N LEU A 64 2.41 3.90 1.20
CA LEU A 64 1.15 3.32 1.62
C LEU A 64 1.25 2.90 3.09
N PRO A 65 0.25 3.26 3.92
CA PRO A 65 0.18 2.71 5.26
C PRO A 65 0.06 1.19 5.13
N CYS A 66 0.94 0.46 5.84
CA CYS A 66 0.89 -0.99 5.86
C CYS A 66 -0.56 -1.43 6.15
N PRO A 67 -1.13 -2.37 5.36
CA PRO A 67 -2.39 -2.99 5.72
C PRO A 67 -2.16 -3.75 7.01
N LEU A 68 -2.38 -3.08 8.14
CA LEU A 68 -2.56 -3.72 9.43
C LEU A 68 -3.87 -4.49 9.31
N VAL A 69 -3.76 -5.70 8.75
CA VAL A 69 -4.67 -6.78 9.07
C VAL A 69 -4.79 -6.77 10.59
N VAL A 70 -5.99 -6.50 11.06
CA VAL A 70 -6.38 -6.70 12.45
C VAL A 70 -6.11 -8.16 12.79
N GLY A 71 -4.93 -8.43 13.36
CA GLY A 71 -4.41 -9.78 13.55
C GLY A 71 -3.08 -9.79 14.30
N VAL A 72 -3.15 -9.42 15.58
CA VAL A 72 -2.16 -9.68 16.66
C VAL A 72 -0.83 -8.95 16.54
N GLY A 73 -0.68 -7.91 17.37
CA GLY A 73 0.64 -7.40 17.67
C GLY A 73 1.48 -8.45 18.41
N GLU A 74 2.78 -8.44 18.14
CA GLU A 74 3.74 -8.61 19.23
C GLU A 74 4.60 -7.35 19.29
N PRO A 75 4.55 -6.59 20.40
CA PRO A 75 5.45 -5.47 20.63
C PRO A 75 6.90 -5.97 20.84
N LYS A 76 7.85 -5.13 20.40
CA LYS A 76 9.27 -5.20 20.76
C LYS A 76 9.45 -5.42 22.27
N GLU A 77 10.20 -6.44 22.66
CA GLU A 77 11.04 -6.44 23.86
C GLU A 77 12.34 -7.22 23.61
N LEU A 78 13.48 -6.51 23.63
CA LEU A 78 14.81 -6.93 24.13
C LEU A 78 15.75 -5.72 24.14
#